data_AF-A0A970E671-F1
#
_entry.id   AF-A0A970E671-F1
#
_cell.length_a   1.000
_cell.length_b   1.000
_cell.length_c   1.000
_cell.angle_alpha   90.00
_cell.angle_beta   90.00
_cell.angle_gamma   90.00
#
_symmetry.space_group_name_H-M   'P 1'
#
loop_
_entity.id
_entity.type
_entity.pdbx_description
1 polymer ?
#
loop_
_entity_poly.entity_id
_entity_poly.type
_entity_poly.pdbx_seq_one_letter_code
_entity_poly.pdbx_strand_id
1 'polypeptide(L)'
;MLTPMDIRNKEFKKSFRGYNEEEIDLFMDKVVSDYEKLYKENIELKDKLSSINERLESYSEIEKTLQSTLIIAQKTSEDIVANARKEAEMILKEAEESKKKIISDANQSVIDINREYEELRKQLQIFKTRYRTFLESELNNLDSFFKEI
;
A
#
# COMPACT_ATOMS: atom_id res chain seq x y z
N MET A 1 -40.52 -31.73 -29.30
CA MET A 1 -39.88 -32.06 -30.59
C MET A 1 -39.95 -33.58 -30.72
N LEU A 2 -40.20 -34.11 -31.92
CA LEU A 2 -40.23 -35.55 -32.14
C LEU A 2 -38.82 -36.13 -31.90
N THR A 3 -38.76 -37.29 -31.28
CA THR A 3 -37.54 -38.10 -31.20
C THR A 3 -37.43 -38.98 -32.43
N PRO A 4 -36.23 -39.50 -32.75
CA PRO A 4 -36.12 -40.48 -33.82
C PRO A 4 -37.02 -41.72 -33.60
N MET A 5 -37.27 -42.08 -32.34
CA MET A 5 -38.17 -43.18 -32.00
C MET A 5 -39.64 -42.85 -32.27
N ASP A 6 -40.06 -41.58 -32.11
CA ASP A 6 -41.41 -41.13 -32.46
C ASP A 6 -41.65 -41.18 -33.98
N ILE A 7 -40.60 -40.99 -34.79
CA ILE A 7 -40.67 -41.11 -36.26
C ILE A 7 -40.74 -42.59 -36.66
N ARG A 8 -39.94 -43.46 -36.01
CA ARG A 8 -39.91 -44.90 -36.28
C ARG A 8 -41.24 -45.59 -35.92
N ASN A 9 -41.89 -45.17 -34.84
CA ASN A 9 -43.17 -45.72 -34.39
C ASN A 9 -44.39 -45.07 -35.07
N LYS A 10 -44.19 -44.25 -36.11
CA LYS A 10 -45.27 -43.51 -36.76
C LYS A 10 -46.06 -44.42 -37.70
N GLU A 11 -47.30 -44.71 -37.32
CA GLU A 11 -48.25 -45.39 -38.21
C GLU A 11 -49.05 -44.38 -39.07
N PHE A 12 -49.18 -44.70 -40.37
CA PHE A 12 -49.98 -43.94 -41.33
C PHE A 12 -51.31 -44.64 -41.61
N LYS A 13 -52.39 -43.85 -41.69
CA LYS A 13 -53.73 -44.39 -42.03
C LYS A 13 -53.82 -44.66 -43.53
N LYS A 14 -54.39 -45.82 -43.90
CA LYS A 14 -54.65 -46.17 -45.31
C LYS A 14 -55.83 -45.36 -45.84
N SER A 15 -55.70 -44.82 -47.06
CA SER A 15 -56.73 -44.05 -47.76
C SER A 15 -56.85 -44.51 -49.21
N PHE A 16 -58.04 -44.40 -49.80
CA PHE A 16 -58.26 -44.73 -51.21
C PHE A 16 -57.44 -43.76 -52.09
N ARG A 17 -56.49 -44.30 -52.87
CA ARG A 17 -55.42 -43.58 -53.62
C ARG A 17 -54.31 -42.94 -52.75
N GLY A 18 -53.82 -43.66 -51.75
CA GLY A 18 -52.63 -43.26 -50.97
C GLY A 18 -51.29 -43.52 -51.68
N TYR A 19 -50.21 -43.01 -51.09
CA TYR A 19 -48.82 -43.32 -51.47
C TYR A 19 -48.50 -44.81 -51.25
N ASN A 20 -47.46 -45.31 -51.94
CA ASN A 20 -47.00 -46.68 -51.78
C ASN A 20 -46.33 -46.85 -50.40
N GLU A 21 -46.81 -47.82 -49.62
CA GLU A 21 -46.33 -48.15 -48.27
C GLU A 21 -44.84 -48.53 -48.26
N GLU A 22 -44.37 -49.36 -49.21
CA GLU A 22 -42.95 -49.76 -49.30
C GLU A 22 -42.02 -48.58 -49.61
N GLU A 23 -42.48 -47.66 -50.47
CA GLU A 23 -41.70 -46.48 -50.85
C GLU A 23 -41.64 -45.47 -49.70
N ILE A 24 -42.72 -45.34 -48.94
CA ILE A 24 -42.76 -44.55 -47.70
C ILE A 24 -41.82 -45.15 -46.65
N ASP A 25 -41.88 -46.46 -46.42
CA ASP A 25 -41.05 -47.12 -45.40
C ASP A 25 -39.56 -46.95 -45.70
N LEU A 26 -39.12 -47.18 -46.94
CA LEU A 26 -37.73 -46.95 -47.37
C LEU A 26 -37.28 -45.49 -47.18
N PHE A 27 -38.17 -44.54 -47.44
CA PHE A 27 -37.89 -43.12 -47.20
C PHE A 27 -37.82 -42.80 -45.70
N MET A 28 -38.76 -43.33 -44.91
CA MET A 28 -38.82 -43.13 -43.46
C MET A 28 -37.60 -43.72 -42.75
N ASP A 29 -37.09 -44.89 -43.17
CA ASP A 29 -35.85 -45.46 -42.66
C ASP A 29 -34.66 -44.52 -42.86
N LYS A 30 -34.57 -43.90 -44.06
CA LYS A 30 -33.52 -42.92 -44.36
C LYS A 30 -33.67 -41.65 -43.51
N VAL A 31 -34.91 -41.14 -43.38
CA VAL A 31 -35.22 -39.98 -42.53
C VAL A 31 -34.86 -40.27 -41.08
N VAL A 32 -35.22 -41.44 -40.54
CA VAL A 32 -34.88 -41.83 -39.15
C VAL A 32 -33.37 -41.88 -38.98
N SER A 33 -32.63 -42.51 -39.89
CA SER A 33 -31.15 -42.61 -39.82
C SER A 33 -30.46 -41.24 -39.82
N ASP A 34 -30.85 -40.34 -40.72
CA ASP A 34 -30.28 -39.01 -40.80
C ASP A 34 -30.71 -38.13 -39.60
N TYR A 35 -31.95 -38.31 -39.12
CA TYR A 35 -32.44 -37.60 -37.94
C TYR A 35 -31.77 -38.08 -36.65
N GLU A 36 -31.46 -39.37 -36.50
CA GLU A 36 -30.68 -39.90 -35.38
C GLU A 36 -29.29 -39.27 -35.32
N LYS A 37 -28.61 -39.16 -36.46
CA LYS A 37 -27.29 -38.51 -36.54
C LYS A 37 -27.37 -37.04 -36.14
N LEU A 38 -28.30 -36.29 -36.72
CA LEU A 38 -28.51 -34.88 -36.39
C LEU A 38 -28.90 -34.67 -34.93
N TYR A 39 -29.75 -35.54 -34.39
CA TYR A 39 -30.19 -35.48 -33.00
C TYR A 39 -29.03 -35.72 -32.04
N LYS A 40 -28.19 -36.72 -32.31
CA LYS A 40 -26.98 -37.00 -31.52
C LYS A 40 -25.98 -35.84 -31.59
N GLU A 41 -25.70 -35.33 -32.79
CA GLU A 41 -24.80 -34.20 -32.98
C GLU A 41 -25.32 -32.93 -32.26
N ASN A 42 -26.63 -32.70 -32.28
CA ASN A 42 -27.24 -31.57 -31.56
C ASN A 42 -27.03 -31.66 -30.05
N ILE A 43 -27.15 -32.86 -29.47
CA ILE A 43 -26.87 -33.09 -28.04
C ILE A 43 -25.39 -32.82 -27.75
N GLU A 44 -24.49 -33.43 -28.51
CA GLU A 44 -23.04 -33.25 -28.31
C GLU A 44 -22.61 -31.78 -28.44
N LEU A 45 -23.20 -31.05 -29.39
CA LEU A 45 -22.94 -29.61 -29.55
C LEU A 45 -23.48 -28.79 -28.38
N LYS A 46 -24.68 -29.11 -27.87
CA LYS A 46 -25.24 -28.44 -26.69
C LYS A 46 -24.39 -28.68 -25.44
N ASP A 47 -23.92 -29.91 -25.23
CA ASP A 47 -23.06 -30.25 -24.10
C ASP A 47 -21.73 -29.50 -24.18
N LYS A 48 -21.10 -29.47 -25.37
CA LYS A 48 -19.89 -28.66 -25.60
C LYS A 48 -20.14 -27.18 -25.33
N LEU A 49 -21.26 -26.65 -25.80
CA LEU A 49 -21.60 -25.24 -25.64
C LEU A 49 -21.81 -24.89 -24.16
N SER A 50 -22.46 -25.76 -23.37
CA SER A 50 -22.56 -25.63 -21.91
C SER A 50 -21.17 -25.58 -21.26
N SER A 51 -20.30 -26.54 -21.58
CA SER A 51 -18.96 -26.62 -20.99
C SER A 51 -18.07 -25.41 -21.33
N ILE A 52 -18.22 -24.86 -22.55
CA ILE A 52 -17.48 -23.68 -22.98
C ILE A 52 -18.00 -22.44 -22.25
N ASN A 53 -19.32 -22.29 -22.09
CA ASN A 53 -19.91 -21.17 -21.37
C ASN A 53 -19.49 -21.15 -19.90
N GLU A 54 -19.51 -22.30 -19.22
CA GLU A 54 -19.03 -22.41 -17.83
C GLU A 54 -17.57 -21.97 -17.68
N ARG A 55 -16.71 -22.37 -18.61
CA ARG A 55 -15.29 -21.94 -18.62
C ARG A 55 -15.15 -20.44 -18.91
N LEU A 56 -15.98 -19.89 -19.78
CA LEU A 56 -16.00 -18.46 -20.11
C LEU A 56 -16.42 -17.63 -18.90
N GLU A 57 -17.44 -18.06 -18.16
CA GLU A 57 -17.83 -17.42 -16.90
C GLU A 57 -16.70 -17.46 -15.88
N SER A 58 -16.06 -18.62 -15.69
CA SER A 58 -14.91 -18.75 -14.79
C SER A 58 -13.75 -17.83 -15.18
N TYR A 59 -13.42 -17.74 -16.47
CA TYR A 59 -12.38 -16.80 -16.93
C TYR A 59 -12.76 -15.34 -16.72
N SER A 60 -14.04 -14.98 -16.91
CA SER A 60 -14.51 -13.62 -16.64
C SER A 60 -14.40 -13.26 -15.15
N GLU A 61 -14.67 -14.20 -14.25
CA GLU A 61 -14.49 -13.98 -12.80
C GLU A 61 -13.02 -13.82 -12.41
N ILE A 62 -12.14 -14.65 -13.00
CA ILE A 62 -10.69 -14.54 -12.79
C ILE A 62 -10.17 -13.19 -13.29
N GLU A 63 -10.61 -12.76 -14.48
CA GLU A 63 -10.24 -11.45 -15.06
C GLU A 63 -10.64 -10.30 -14.15
N LYS A 64 -11.89 -10.29 -13.66
CA LYS A 64 -12.38 -9.26 -12.71
C LYS A 64 -11.55 -9.24 -11.42
N THR A 65 -11.25 -10.41 -10.88
CA THR A 65 -10.44 -10.54 -9.66
C THR A 65 -9.03 -10.03 -9.88
N LEU A 66 -8.41 -10.39 -11.01
CA LEU A 66 -7.08 -9.93 -11.38
C LEU A 66 -7.04 -8.41 -11.57
N GLN A 67 -8.01 -7.84 -12.28
CA GLN A 67 -8.13 -6.40 -12.46
C GLN A 67 -8.29 -5.66 -11.13
N SER A 68 -9.16 -6.17 -10.24
CA SER A 68 -9.33 -5.60 -8.90
C SER A 68 -8.03 -5.67 -8.08
N THR A 69 -7.34 -6.80 -8.13
CA THR A 69 -6.06 -7.00 -7.43
C THR A 69 -4.98 -6.06 -7.96
N LEU A 70 -4.89 -5.86 -9.28
CA LEU A 70 -3.96 -4.91 -9.89
C LEU A 70 -4.22 -3.48 -9.43
N ILE A 71 -5.48 -3.05 -9.36
CA ILE A 71 -5.86 -1.72 -8.87
C ILE A 71 -5.48 -1.58 -7.40
N ILE A 72 -5.75 -2.59 -6.57
CA ILE A 72 -5.37 -2.57 -5.14
C ILE A 72 -3.84 -2.50 -5.00
N ALA A 73 -3.10 -3.30 -5.75
CA ALA A 73 -1.64 -3.29 -5.73
C ALA A 73 -1.07 -1.92 -6.15
N GLN A 74 -1.60 -1.32 -7.21
CA GLN A 74 -1.20 0.02 -7.66
C GLN A 74 -1.48 1.07 -6.56
N LYS A 75 -2.70 1.10 -6.03
CA LYS A 75 -3.09 2.05 -4.99
C LYS A 75 -2.22 1.89 -3.73
N THR A 76 -1.97 0.64 -3.32
CA THR A 76 -1.10 0.34 -2.18
C THR A 76 0.33 0.83 -2.43
N SER A 77 0.85 0.66 -3.64
CA SER A 77 2.17 1.17 -4.01
C SER A 77 2.23 2.69 -3.95
N GLU A 78 1.20 3.38 -4.46
CA GLU A 78 1.10 4.84 -4.40
C GLU A 78 1.02 5.32 -2.95
N ASP A 79 0.21 4.68 -2.11
CA ASP A 79 0.07 4.98 -0.69
C ASP A 79 1.38 4.76 0.08
N ILE A 80 2.14 3.69 -0.20
CA ILE A 80 3.46 3.45 0.40
C ILE A 80 4.42 4.59 0.07
N VAL A 81 4.49 5.01 -1.19
CA VAL A 81 5.39 6.10 -1.61
C VAL A 81 4.97 7.43 -0.99
N ALA A 82 3.67 7.73 -0.93
CA ALA A 82 3.15 8.94 -0.32
C ALA A 82 3.46 9.00 1.18
N ASN A 83 3.22 7.89 1.90
CA ASN A 83 3.50 7.79 3.33
C ASN A 83 5.00 7.90 3.62
N ALA A 84 5.85 7.22 2.86
CA ALA A 84 7.31 7.30 3.03
C ALA A 84 7.83 8.73 2.82
N ARG A 85 7.28 9.46 1.82
CA ARG A 85 7.64 10.89 1.60
C ARG A 85 7.22 11.76 2.78
N LYS A 86 5.99 11.59 3.26
CA LYS A 86 5.48 12.34 4.42
C LYS A 86 6.31 12.07 5.67
N GLU A 87 6.68 10.82 5.92
CA GLU A 87 7.52 10.43 7.04
C GLU A 87 8.93 11.03 6.93
N ALA A 88 9.53 10.99 5.75
CA ALA A 88 10.81 11.65 5.50
C ALA A 88 10.76 13.17 5.74
N GLU A 89 9.70 13.83 5.29
CA GLU A 89 9.48 15.27 5.55
C GLU A 89 9.35 15.58 7.05
N MET A 90 8.63 14.73 7.81
CA MET A 90 8.51 14.88 9.26
C MET A 90 9.87 14.72 9.96
N ILE A 91 10.64 13.68 9.60
CA ILE A 91 11.98 13.45 10.16
C ILE A 91 12.90 14.63 9.88
N LEU A 92 12.89 15.17 8.65
CA LEU A 92 13.69 16.34 8.29
C LEU A 92 13.30 17.56 9.12
N LYS A 93 12.00 17.80 9.29
CA LYS A 93 11.49 18.92 10.08
C LYS A 93 11.89 18.80 11.56
N GLU A 94 11.73 17.62 12.16
CA GLU A 94 12.12 17.37 13.55
C GLU A 94 13.63 17.52 13.76
N ALA A 95 14.45 17.06 12.80
CA ALA A 95 15.89 17.23 12.82
C ALA A 95 16.29 18.71 12.74
N GLU A 96 15.63 19.50 11.88
CA GLU A 96 15.87 20.94 11.79
C GLU A 96 15.49 21.69 13.06
N GLU A 97 14.34 21.37 13.66
CA GLU A 97 13.89 21.96 14.92
C GLU A 97 14.84 21.61 16.07
N SER A 98 15.25 20.34 16.17
CA SER A 98 16.22 19.88 17.16
C SER A 98 17.57 20.57 17.00
N LYS A 99 18.07 20.69 15.76
CA LYS A 99 19.30 21.43 15.44
C LYS A 99 19.21 22.89 15.89
N LYS A 100 18.11 23.58 15.56
CA LYS A 100 17.89 24.98 15.96
C LYS A 100 17.91 25.13 17.48
N LYS A 101 17.26 24.21 18.19
CA LYS A 101 17.24 24.18 19.66
C LYS A 101 18.64 24.00 20.24
N ILE A 102 19.40 23.01 19.76
CA ILE A 102 20.77 22.75 20.23
C ILE A 102 21.67 23.97 20.03
N ILE A 103 21.60 24.63 18.86
CA ILE A 103 22.38 25.83 18.59
C ILE A 103 21.96 26.99 19.51
N SER A 104 20.66 27.17 19.73
CA SER A 104 20.12 28.18 20.64
C SER A 104 20.61 27.96 22.07
N ASP A 105 20.52 26.73 22.57
CA ASP A 105 20.93 26.37 23.93
C ASP A 105 22.45 26.53 24.11
N ALA A 106 23.24 26.17 23.09
CA ALA A 106 24.69 26.38 23.09
C ALA A 106 25.06 27.86 23.10
N ASN A 107 24.40 28.69 22.28
CA ASN A 107 24.62 30.14 22.29
C ASN A 107 24.26 30.77 23.63
N GLN A 108 23.15 30.34 24.24
CA GLN A 108 22.76 30.80 25.56
C GLN A 108 23.80 30.43 26.62
N SER A 109 24.29 29.19 26.59
CA SER A 109 25.36 28.72 27.49
C SER A 109 26.63 29.55 27.35
N VAL A 110 27.01 29.93 26.12
CA VAL A 110 28.17 30.81 25.88
C VAL A 110 27.95 32.20 26.48
N ILE A 111 26.75 32.76 26.38
CA ILE A 111 26.42 34.06 26.99
C ILE A 111 26.53 33.96 28.51
N ASP A 112 25.97 32.90 29.10
CA ASP A 112 25.96 32.70 30.55
C ASP A 112 27.38 32.51 31.10
N ILE A 113 28.21 31.67 30.46
CA ILE A 113 29.61 31.46 30.85
C ILE A 113 30.41 32.78 30.76
N ASN A 114 30.22 33.58 29.71
CA ASN A 114 30.92 34.87 29.59
C ASN A 114 30.51 35.84 30.69
N ARG A 115 29.24 35.84 31.08
CA ARG A 115 28.75 36.65 32.17
C ARG A 115 29.37 36.22 33.50
N GLU A 116 29.38 34.93 33.81
CA GLU A 116 30.02 34.38 35.01
C GLU A 116 31.52 34.70 35.05
N TYR A 117 32.21 34.57 33.91
CA TYR A 117 33.62 34.92 33.78
C TYR A 117 33.88 36.39 34.10
N GLU A 118 33.08 37.32 33.56
CA GLU A 118 33.21 38.75 33.85
C GLU A 118 32.88 39.09 35.31
N GLU A 119 31.90 38.42 35.91
CA GLU A 119 31.59 38.57 37.34
C GLU A 119 32.76 38.09 38.23
N LEU A 120 33.32 36.91 37.94
CA LEU A 120 34.48 36.37 38.67
C LEU A 120 35.72 37.27 38.51
N ARG A 121 35.96 37.78 37.30
CA ARG A 121 37.06 38.71 37.02
C ARG A 121 36.92 40.00 37.84
N LYS A 122 35.71 40.55 37.96
CA LYS A 122 35.45 41.72 38.82
C LYS A 122 35.70 41.40 40.29
N GLN A 123 35.23 40.25 40.78
CA GLN A 123 35.47 39.82 42.15
C GLN A 123 36.97 39.68 42.45
N LEU A 124 37.74 39.10 41.52
CA LEU A 124 39.20 38.98 41.64
C LEU A 124 39.90 40.34 41.70
N GLN A 125 39.47 41.32 40.89
CA GLN A 125 40.02 42.68 40.95
C GLN A 125 39.71 43.35 42.28
N ILE A 126 38.48 43.24 42.78
CA ILE A 126 38.08 43.78 44.09
C ILE A 126 38.92 43.14 45.20
N PHE A 127 39.07 41.81 45.17
CA PHE A 127 39.89 41.08 46.13
C PHE A 127 41.35 41.53 46.09
N LYS A 128 41.95 41.63 44.90
CA LYS A 128 43.34 42.08 44.72
C LYS A 128 43.56 43.49 45.28
N THR A 129 42.64 44.42 45.01
CA THR A 129 42.71 45.78 45.54
C THR A 129 42.61 45.79 47.06
N ARG A 130 41.62 45.10 47.64
CA ARG A 130 41.46 45.00 49.10
C ARG A 130 42.68 44.41 49.78
N TYR A 131 43.22 43.34 49.23
CA TYR A 131 44.39 42.66 49.80
C TYR A 131 45.66 43.51 49.72
N ARG A 132 45.85 44.25 48.61
CA ARG A 132 46.95 45.22 48.50
C ARG A 132 46.83 46.31 49.56
N THR A 133 45.67 46.94 49.69
CA THR A 133 45.45 47.99 50.69
C THR A 133 45.64 47.46 52.12
N PHE A 134 45.22 46.23 52.39
CA PHE A 134 45.46 45.57 53.67
C PHE A 134 46.96 45.43 53.96
N LEU A 135 47.74 44.88 53.02
CA LEU A 135 49.19 44.74 53.19
C LEU A 135 49.92 46.08 53.31
N GLU A 136 49.53 47.09 52.55
CA GLU A 136 50.08 48.46 52.67
C GLU A 136 49.79 49.05 54.05
N SER A 137 48.59 48.82 54.59
CA SER A 137 48.24 49.23 55.95
C SER A 137 49.08 48.53 57.01
N GLU A 138 49.28 47.21 56.90
CA GLU A 138 50.11 46.43 57.83
C GLU A 138 51.59 46.88 57.79
N LEU A 139 52.12 47.17 56.60
CA LEU A 139 53.47 47.72 56.44
C LEU A 139 53.60 49.09 57.10
N ASN A 140 52.64 50.00 56.86
CA ASN A 140 52.63 51.32 57.48
C ASN A 140 52.56 51.22 59.02
N ASN A 141 51.79 50.27 59.54
CA ASN A 141 51.71 50.02 60.99
C ASN A 141 53.06 49.56 61.56
N LEU A 142 53.75 48.63 60.89
CA LEU A 142 55.08 48.19 61.29
C LEU A 142 56.10 49.33 61.22
N ASP A 143 56.11 50.10 60.13
CA ASP A 143 57.01 51.24 59.97
C ASP A 143 56.78 52.30 61.05
N SER A 144 55.52 52.51 61.47
CA SER A 144 55.18 53.40 62.59
C SER A 144 55.70 52.85 63.91
N PHE A 145 55.49 51.55 64.17
CA PHE A 145 55.95 50.89 65.40
C PHE A 145 57.47 50.98 65.57
N PHE A 146 58.23 50.76 64.50
CA PHE A 146 59.70 50.86 64.54
C PHE A 146 60.24 52.31 64.55
N LYS A 147 59.41 53.32 64.26
CA LYS A 147 59.79 54.73 64.42
C LYS A 147 59.63 55.24 65.86
N GLU A 148 58.82 54.55 66.67
CA GLU A 148 58.57 54.91 68.08
C GLU A 148 59.53 54.24 69.06
N ILE A 149 60.41 53.36 68.58
CA ILE A 149 61.52 52.70 69.31
C ILE A 149 62.83 53.40 68.97
#